data_AF-A0A945UCM9-F1
#
_entry.id   AF-A0A945UCM9-F1
#
_cell.length_a   1.000
_cell.length_b   1.000
_cell.length_c   1.000
_cell.angle_alpha   90.00
_cell.angle_beta   90.00
_cell.angle_gamma   90.00
#
_symmetry.space_group_name_H-M   'P 1'
#
loop_
_entity.id
_entity.type
_entity.pdbx_description
1 polymer ?
#
loop_
_entity_poly.entity_id
_entity_poly.type
_entity_poly.pdbx_seq_one_letter_code
_entity_poly.pdbx_strand_id
1 'polypeptide(L)'
;MNLNCCQTQRSQSGVSLVEVLISTSIGLFLVAGSLSLYANIRRIESQANVQLHIQESATFALDIISHDLRMANFWGLHNDPRHLVTGNSGVIYCRNNDVTAWAVQLIQAIELNGSLAPCMNNPDSIDGADRLTLRHASAAPAAPDPRYVQIHTDHRWGYLHKNSAPDTTGMHNPENFQLLIHSYYLSDNSLTGLPELRRWALGSNATMRNEMVMQGISEFEVSFAYLRTGSLVWKNIIDGHPLLARVTLTALGAHGTETLEHKASRIIALKNLPASEPPDAPLGSDSNSPGSTPPT
;
A
#
# COMPACT_ATOMS: atom_id res chain seq x y z
N MET A 1 12.04 -75.55 -39.38
CA MET A 1 12.58 -76.20 -38.15
C MET A 1 12.27 -75.27 -36.98
N ASN A 2 11.28 -75.62 -36.16
CA ASN A 2 10.85 -74.84 -35.00
C ASN A 2 11.73 -75.19 -33.80
N LEU A 3 12.46 -74.21 -33.25
CA LEU A 3 13.08 -74.33 -31.93
C LEU A 3 12.01 -74.02 -30.87
N ASN A 4 11.39 -75.07 -30.34
CA ASN A 4 10.69 -74.99 -29.07
C ASN A 4 11.74 -74.87 -27.96
N CYS A 5 11.92 -73.64 -27.47
CA CYS A 5 12.71 -73.35 -26.29
C CYS A 5 12.06 -74.01 -25.07
N CYS A 6 12.80 -74.90 -24.39
CA CYS A 6 12.37 -75.55 -23.17
C CYS A 6 12.06 -74.53 -22.06
N GLN A 7 10.78 -74.35 -21.74
CA GLN A 7 10.37 -73.75 -20.48
C GLN A 7 10.61 -74.77 -19.36
N THR A 8 11.72 -74.62 -18.64
CA THR A 8 11.92 -75.28 -17.35
C THR A 8 10.90 -74.73 -16.36
N GLN A 9 9.84 -75.50 -16.04
CA GLN A 9 8.99 -75.22 -14.90
C GLN A 9 9.83 -75.41 -13.63
N ARG A 10 10.27 -74.30 -13.02
CA ARG A 10 10.84 -74.31 -11.67
C ARG A 10 9.75 -74.77 -10.70
N SER A 11 10.03 -75.81 -9.92
CA SER A 11 9.17 -76.18 -8.80
C SER A 11 9.16 -75.05 -7.77
N GLN A 12 7.98 -74.60 -7.36
CA GLN A 12 7.84 -73.73 -6.21
C GLN A 12 8.11 -74.55 -4.94
N SER A 13 9.26 -74.33 -4.31
CA SER A 13 9.46 -74.68 -2.91
C SER A 13 8.57 -73.78 -2.05
N GLY A 14 7.68 -74.38 -1.25
CA GLY A 14 6.78 -73.64 -0.36
C GLY A 14 7.53 -72.74 0.61
N VAL A 15 6.94 -71.58 0.93
CA VAL A 15 7.52 -70.56 1.81
C VAL A 15 7.41 -70.99 3.28
N SER A 16 8.45 -70.80 4.08
CA SER A 16 8.41 -71.09 5.52
C SER A 16 7.55 -70.06 6.25
N LEU A 17 6.79 -70.50 7.27
CA LEU A 17 5.99 -69.60 8.12
C LEU A 17 6.85 -68.51 8.79
N VAL A 18 8.09 -68.86 9.18
CA VAL A 18 9.05 -67.91 9.76
C VAL A 18 9.48 -66.85 8.73
N GLU A 19 9.62 -67.24 7.47
CA GLU A 19 10.03 -66.36 6.36
C GLU A 19 8.93 -65.33 6.04
N VAL A 20 7.66 -65.75 6.11
CA VAL A 20 6.50 -64.84 6.00
C VAL A 20 6.43 -63.88 7.20
N LEU A 21 6.68 -64.36 8.43
CA LEU A 21 6.67 -63.51 9.62
C LEU A 21 7.75 -62.44 9.59
N ILE A 22 8.98 -62.78 9.18
CA ILE A 22 10.07 -61.81 9.07
C ILE A 22 9.78 -60.80 7.97
N SER A 23 9.34 -61.27 6.80
CA SER A 23 9.04 -60.40 5.65
C SER A 23 7.92 -59.41 5.96
N THR A 24 6.85 -59.86 6.62
CA THR A 24 5.73 -59.00 7.04
C THR A 24 6.15 -58.02 8.14
N SER A 25 6.99 -58.45 9.09
CA SER A 25 7.51 -57.56 10.15
C SER A 25 8.35 -56.42 9.58
N ILE A 26 9.26 -56.71 8.64
CA ILE A 26 10.08 -55.70 7.96
C ILE A 26 9.18 -54.79 7.10
N GLY A 27 8.21 -55.36 6.38
CA GLY A 27 7.23 -54.58 5.60
C GLY A 27 6.45 -53.59 6.46
N LEU A 28 5.95 -54.01 7.63
CA LEU A 28 5.26 -53.12 8.57
C LEU A 28 6.18 -52.03 9.09
N PHE A 29 7.42 -52.37 9.44
CA PHE A 29 8.39 -51.40 9.96
C PHE A 29 8.67 -50.28 8.94
N LEU A 30 8.89 -50.64 7.67
CA LEU A 30 9.13 -49.68 6.60
C LEU A 30 7.91 -48.79 6.33
N VAL A 31 6.71 -49.35 6.32
CA VAL A 31 5.46 -48.59 6.13
C VAL A 31 5.21 -47.64 7.30
N ALA A 32 5.41 -48.08 8.54
CA ALA A 32 5.26 -47.23 9.72
C ALA A 32 6.26 -46.05 9.71
N GLY A 33 7.51 -46.32 9.31
CA GLY A 33 8.54 -45.29 9.15
C GLY A 33 8.18 -44.27 8.07
N SER A 34 7.71 -44.73 6.90
CA SER A 34 7.36 -43.85 5.79
C SER A 34 6.14 -42.96 6.09
N LEU A 35 5.12 -43.50 6.77
CA LEU A 35 3.95 -42.73 7.21
C LEU A 35 4.35 -41.63 8.20
N SER A 36 5.26 -41.93 9.13
CA SER A 36 5.76 -40.96 10.11
C SER A 36 6.53 -39.83 9.44
N LEU A 37 7.41 -40.16 8.49
CA LEU A 37 8.13 -39.17 7.69
C LEU A 37 7.17 -38.30 6.87
N TYR A 38 6.19 -38.92 6.20
CA TYR A 38 5.20 -38.21 5.41
C TYR A 38 4.39 -37.22 6.26
N ALA A 39 3.95 -37.63 7.46
CA ALA A 39 3.24 -36.75 8.38
C ALA A 39 4.11 -35.55 8.82
N ASN A 40 5.40 -35.76 9.05
CA ASN A 40 6.34 -34.69 9.37
C ASN A 40 6.56 -33.73 8.19
N ILE A 41 6.73 -34.25 6.97
CA ILE A 41 6.87 -33.43 5.76
C ILE A 41 5.62 -32.55 5.59
N ARG A 42 4.43 -33.10 5.73
CA ARG A 42 3.17 -32.34 5.64
C ARG A 42 3.08 -31.20 6.66
N ARG A 43 3.53 -31.44 7.90
CA ARG A 43 3.57 -30.39 8.93
C ARG A 43 4.54 -29.27 8.56
N ILE A 44 5.76 -29.62 8.15
CA ILE A 44 6.78 -28.65 7.72
C ILE A 44 6.29 -27.84 6.52
N GLU A 45 5.71 -28.49 5.51
CA GLU A 45 5.12 -27.81 4.34
C GLU A 45 4.05 -26.80 4.77
N SER A 46 3.14 -27.18 5.67
CA SER A 46 2.08 -26.28 6.12
C SER A 46 2.60 -25.08 6.90
N GLN A 47 3.62 -25.24 7.75
CA GLN A 47 4.27 -24.13 8.46
C GLN A 47 5.00 -23.20 7.48
N ALA A 48 5.76 -23.78 6.54
CA ALA A 48 6.45 -23.02 5.52
C ALA A 48 5.47 -22.20 4.65
N ASN A 49 4.33 -22.78 4.28
CA ASN A 49 3.31 -22.07 3.51
C ASN A 49 2.73 -20.87 4.27
N VAL A 50 2.45 -21.00 5.58
CA VAL A 50 1.97 -19.87 6.39
C VAL A 50 3.03 -18.78 6.46
N GLN A 51 4.29 -19.14 6.68
CA GLN A 51 5.41 -18.19 6.73
C GLN A 51 5.60 -17.44 5.40
N LEU A 52 5.48 -18.14 4.26
CA LEU A 52 5.54 -17.53 2.94
C LEU A 52 4.37 -16.57 2.72
N HIS A 53 3.16 -16.97 3.13
CA HIS A 53 1.98 -16.14 2.96
C HIS A 53 2.08 -14.82 3.73
N ILE A 54 2.56 -14.84 4.98
CA ILE A 54 2.72 -13.60 5.77
C ILE A 54 3.84 -12.71 5.22
N GLN A 55 4.91 -13.30 4.67
CA GLN A 55 5.99 -12.56 4.01
C GLN A 55 5.52 -11.89 2.72
N GLU A 56 4.77 -12.61 1.89
CA GLU A 56 4.18 -12.10 0.66
C GLU A 56 3.18 -10.96 0.97
N SER A 57 2.31 -11.18 1.96
CA SER A 57 1.31 -10.19 2.40
C SER A 57 1.96 -8.88 2.87
N ALA A 58 3.00 -8.98 3.72
CA ALA A 58 3.75 -7.81 4.17
C ALA A 58 4.46 -7.09 3.02
N THR A 59 5.08 -7.85 2.11
CA THR A 59 5.78 -7.29 0.94
C THR A 59 4.82 -6.56 0.01
N PHE A 60 3.67 -7.17 -0.30
CA PHE A 60 2.65 -6.58 -1.14
C PHE A 60 2.06 -5.30 -0.55
N ALA A 61 1.75 -5.31 0.75
CA ALA A 61 1.29 -4.10 1.45
C ALA A 61 2.35 -2.98 1.42
N LEU A 62 3.62 -3.32 1.65
CA LEU A 62 4.73 -2.36 1.54
C LEU A 62 4.90 -1.81 0.12
N ASP A 63 4.71 -2.62 -0.92
CA ASP A 63 4.80 -2.19 -2.33
C ASP A 63 3.74 -1.14 -2.65
N ILE A 64 2.49 -1.36 -2.21
CA ILE A 64 1.39 -0.42 -2.39
C ILE A 64 1.69 0.92 -1.70
N ILE A 65 2.01 0.90 -0.40
CA ILE A 65 2.28 2.13 0.36
C ILE A 65 3.53 2.84 -0.20
N SER A 66 4.55 2.08 -0.61
CA SER A 66 5.77 2.65 -1.19
C SER A 66 5.51 3.34 -2.52
N HIS A 67 4.61 2.81 -3.34
CA HIS A 67 4.23 3.45 -4.60
C HIS A 67 3.59 4.80 -4.32
N ASP A 68 2.59 4.84 -3.44
CA ASP A 68 1.90 6.09 -3.09
C ASP A 68 2.85 7.10 -2.44
N LEU A 69 3.77 6.66 -1.57
CA LEU A 69 4.77 7.54 -0.95
C LEU A 69 5.74 8.15 -1.97
N ARG A 70 6.10 7.41 -3.02
CA ARG A 70 6.94 7.94 -4.11
C ARG A 70 6.19 8.96 -4.96
N MET A 71 4.87 8.75 -5.11
CA MET A 71 3.98 9.66 -5.83
C MET A 71 3.50 10.82 -4.95
N ALA A 72 3.70 10.79 -3.64
CA ALA A 72 3.26 11.85 -2.75
C ALA A 72 3.77 13.22 -3.23
N ASN A 73 2.88 14.21 -3.26
CA ASN A 73 3.11 15.56 -3.76
C ASN A 73 3.48 15.64 -5.26
N PHE A 74 3.21 14.59 -6.03
CA PHE A 74 3.13 14.67 -7.49
C PHE A 74 1.71 15.09 -7.88
N TRP A 75 1.56 16.13 -8.68
CA TRP A 75 0.27 16.66 -9.11
C TRP A 75 0.11 16.68 -10.63
N GLY A 76 0.77 15.75 -11.33
CA GLY A 76 0.85 15.72 -12.78
C GLY A 76 2.10 16.48 -13.25
N LEU A 77 1.91 17.66 -13.82
CA LEU A 77 3.03 18.48 -14.33
C LEU A 77 3.63 19.44 -13.29
N HIS A 78 3.15 19.37 -12.03
CA HIS A 78 3.64 20.13 -10.89
C HIS A 78 3.95 19.26 -9.67
N ASN A 79 4.85 19.76 -8.83
CA ASN A 79 5.15 19.24 -7.50
C ASN A 79 4.94 20.30 -6.40
N ASP A 80 4.26 21.42 -6.69
CA ASP A 80 3.85 22.40 -5.70
C ASP A 80 2.33 22.61 -5.81
N PRO A 81 1.56 22.22 -4.77
CA PRO A 81 0.10 22.35 -4.78
C PRO A 81 -0.40 23.79 -4.78
N ARG A 82 0.46 24.79 -4.51
CA ARG A 82 0.08 26.22 -4.54
C ARG A 82 -0.28 26.72 -5.94
N HIS A 83 0.17 26.02 -6.98
CA HIS A 83 -0.19 26.31 -8.37
C HIS A 83 -1.53 25.69 -8.79
N LEU A 84 -2.22 25.00 -7.88
CA LEU A 84 -3.46 24.29 -8.16
C LEU A 84 -4.65 24.99 -7.50
N VAL A 85 -5.64 25.35 -8.31
CA VAL A 85 -6.91 25.90 -7.81
C VAL A 85 -7.85 24.74 -7.44
N THR A 86 -8.31 24.70 -6.19
CA THR A 86 -9.13 23.59 -5.66
C THR A 86 -10.64 23.82 -5.73
N GLY A 87 -11.10 25.05 -5.97
CA GLY A 87 -12.51 25.44 -5.87
C GLY A 87 -13.48 24.72 -6.81
N ASN A 88 -12.97 24.09 -7.87
CA ASN A 88 -13.77 23.38 -8.88
C ASN A 88 -13.80 21.84 -8.69
N SER A 89 -13.23 21.30 -7.60
CA SER A 89 -13.15 19.85 -7.33
C SER A 89 -14.51 19.14 -7.21
N GLY A 90 -15.60 19.89 -7.14
CA GLY A 90 -16.90 19.40 -6.70
C GLY A 90 -16.88 18.97 -5.24
N VAL A 91 -18.01 18.46 -4.77
CA VAL A 91 -18.13 17.94 -3.40
C VAL A 91 -17.61 16.51 -3.33
N ILE A 92 -16.71 16.27 -2.37
CA ILE A 92 -16.16 14.97 -2.04
C ILE A 92 -16.87 14.46 -0.79
N TYR A 93 -17.51 13.30 -0.93
CA TYR A 93 -18.30 12.71 0.15
C TYR A 93 -17.58 11.55 0.81
N CYS A 94 -17.86 11.37 2.09
CA CYS A 94 -17.47 10.17 2.80
C CYS A 94 -18.52 9.82 3.86
N ARG A 95 -19.12 8.62 3.75
CA ARG A 95 -20.31 8.22 4.55
C ARG A 95 -21.36 9.35 4.63
N ASN A 96 -21.69 9.95 3.49
CA ASN A 96 -22.62 11.09 3.32
C ASN A 96 -22.21 12.43 3.97
N ASN A 97 -21.01 12.55 4.54
CA ASN A 97 -20.47 13.82 5.03
C ASN A 97 -19.66 14.49 3.92
N ASP A 98 -19.79 15.80 3.80
CA ASP A 98 -18.88 16.62 2.99
C ASP A 98 -17.51 16.65 3.66
N VAL A 99 -16.50 16.11 2.97
CA VAL A 99 -15.11 16.07 3.44
C VAL A 99 -14.19 16.81 2.48
N THR A 100 -14.74 17.65 1.61
CA THR A 100 -14.01 18.33 0.53
C THR A 100 -12.83 19.12 1.08
N ALA A 101 -13.02 19.90 2.14
CA ALA A 101 -11.97 20.71 2.74
C ALA A 101 -10.75 19.89 3.21
N TRP A 102 -10.98 18.70 3.79
CA TRP A 102 -9.93 17.77 4.18
C TRP A 102 -9.29 17.08 2.97
N ALA A 103 -10.12 16.69 2.00
CA ALA A 103 -9.68 15.96 0.82
C ALA A 103 -8.79 16.82 -0.09
N VAL A 104 -9.13 18.10 -0.29
CA VAL A 104 -8.38 19.03 -1.14
C VAL A 104 -7.31 19.83 -0.38
N GLN A 105 -6.90 19.39 0.80
CA GLN A 105 -5.77 19.96 1.55
C GLN A 105 -4.44 19.52 0.93
N LEU A 106 -4.21 19.89 -0.34
CA LEU A 106 -3.09 19.40 -1.16
C LEU A 106 -1.71 19.77 -0.59
N ILE A 107 -1.61 20.87 0.16
CA ILE A 107 -0.38 21.28 0.87
C ILE A 107 0.08 20.17 1.84
N GLN A 108 -0.84 19.40 2.40
CA GLN A 108 -0.55 18.23 3.23
C GLN A 108 -0.62 16.95 2.38
N ALA A 109 0.29 16.86 1.40
CA ALA A 109 0.39 15.70 0.52
C ALA A 109 0.70 14.40 1.27
N ILE A 110 1.44 14.51 2.39
CA ILE A 110 1.69 13.43 3.34
C ILE A 110 1.25 13.92 4.71
N GLU A 111 0.44 13.13 5.39
CA GLU A 111 -0.04 13.42 6.73
C GLU A 111 0.06 12.15 7.58
N LEU A 112 0.75 12.25 8.72
CA LEU A 112 0.91 11.16 9.68
C LEU A 112 0.13 11.50 10.95
N ASN A 113 -0.80 10.62 11.34
CA ASN A 113 -1.62 10.77 12.54
C ASN A 113 -2.38 12.11 12.64
N GLY A 114 -2.67 12.72 11.50
CA GLY A 114 -3.31 14.03 11.43
C GLY A 114 -4.84 13.99 11.59
N SER A 115 -5.50 15.04 11.13
CA SER A 115 -6.94 15.22 11.32
C SER A 115 -7.72 14.16 10.53
N LEU A 116 -8.62 13.45 11.22
CA LEU A 116 -9.52 12.50 10.58
C LEU A 116 -10.59 13.23 9.78
N ALA A 117 -10.86 12.75 8.57
CA ALA A 117 -12.16 13.03 7.97
C ALA A 117 -13.25 12.40 8.85
N PRO A 118 -14.42 13.05 9.03
CA PRO A 118 -15.50 12.57 9.91
C PRO A 118 -15.90 11.11 9.73
N CYS A 119 -15.85 10.61 8.49
CA CYS A 119 -16.20 9.24 8.15
C CYS A 119 -15.13 8.19 8.47
N MET A 120 -13.90 8.63 8.73
CA MET A 120 -12.75 7.79 9.03
C MET A 120 -12.57 7.60 10.53
N ASN A 121 -13.43 8.23 11.34
CA ASN A 121 -13.68 7.85 12.72
C ASN A 121 -14.29 6.44 12.71
N ASN A 122 -13.44 5.42 12.68
CA ASN A 122 -13.84 4.02 12.65
C ASN A 122 -13.64 3.44 14.05
N PRO A 123 -14.69 2.89 14.70
CA PRO A 123 -14.56 2.31 16.02
C PRO A 123 -13.64 1.08 16.04
N ASP A 124 -13.48 0.43 14.89
CA ASP A 124 -12.61 -0.75 14.75
C ASP A 124 -11.14 -0.36 14.46
N SER A 125 -10.79 0.93 14.46
CA SER A 125 -9.38 1.33 14.30
C SER A 125 -8.59 0.92 15.53
N ILE A 126 -7.41 0.32 15.31
CA ILE A 126 -6.52 -0.07 16.41
C ILE A 126 -5.85 1.18 16.98
N ASP A 127 -5.99 1.41 18.29
CA ASP A 127 -5.32 2.50 18.98
C ASP A 127 -3.80 2.32 19.00
N GLY A 128 -3.06 3.40 18.80
CA GLY A 128 -1.59 3.40 18.79
C GLY A 128 -0.94 2.95 17.48
N ALA A 129 -1.69 2.41 16.52
CA ALA A 129 -1.21 2.20 15.15
C ALA A 129 -1.16 3.53 14.38
N ASP A 130 -0.17 3.67 13.51
CA ASP A 130 -0.06 4.87 12.70
C ASP A 130 -1.16 4.96 11.64
N ARG A 131 -1.48 6.19 11.27
CA ARG A 131 -2.40 6.53 10.19
C ARG A 131 -1.67 7.40 9.19
N LEU A 132 -1.59 6.94 7.95
CA LEU A 132 -0.87 7.65 6.89
C LEU A 132 -1.84 8.05 5.79
N THR A 133 -2.05 9.36 5.63
CA THR A 133 -2.80 9.91 4.50
C THR A 133 -1.84 10.45 3.45
N LEU A 134 -2.07 10.04 2.21
CA LEU A 134 -1.30 10.39 1.02
C LEU A 134 -2.23 10.99 -0.02
N ARG A 135 -1.81 12.09 -0.62
CA ARG A 135 -2.54 12.80 -1.67
C ARG A 135 -1.58 13.03 -2.84
N HIS A 136 -2.00 12.63 -4.04
CA HIS A 136 -1.22 12.79 -5.26
C HIS A 136 -2.10 12.63 -6.51
N ALA A 137 -1.55 12.97 -7.67
CA ALA A 137 -2.09 12.63 -8.97
C ALA A 137 -1.78 11.19 -9.37
N SER A 138 -2.55 10.64 -10.29
CA SER A 138 -2.20 9.41 -11.01
C SER A 138 -0.87 9.57 -11.74
N ALA A 139 -0.07 8.51 -11.82
CA ALA A 139 1.24 8.56 -12.47
C ALA A 139 1.15 8.82 -13.99
N ALA A 140 0.09 8.34 -14.63
CA ALA A 140 -0.18 8.55 -16.05
C ALA A 140 -1.36 9.53 -16.23
N PRO A 141 -1.37 10.29 -17.34
CA PRO A 141 -2.53 11.07 -17.73
C PRO A 141 -3.75 10.19 -17.96
N ALA A 142 -4.92 10.71 -17.63
CA ALA A 142 -6.21 10.08 -17.79
C ALA A 142 -7.13 10.98 -18.63
N ALA A 143 -7.91 10.38 -19.52
CA ALA A 143 -8.95 11.10 -20.24
C ALA A 143 -9.93 11.78 -19.24
N PRO A 144 -10.54 12.91 -19.60
CA PRO A 144 -11.58 13.53 -18.78
C PRO A 144 -12.71 12.54 -18.47
N ASP A 145 -12.98 12.30 -17.19
CA ASP A 145 -14.03 11.39 -16.72
C ASP A 145 -14.80 12.04 -15.56
N PRO A 146 -16.10 12.34 -15.75
CA PRO A 146 -16.90 13.07 -14.75
C PRO A 146 -17.16 12.27 -13.46
N ARG A 147 -16.80 10.98 -13.43
CA ARG A 147 -16.91 10.17 -12.22
C ARG A 147 -15.78 10.44 -11.25
N TYR A 148 -14.64 10.95 -11.70
CA TYR A 148 -13.48 11.13 -10.84
C TYR A 148 -13.18 12.61 -10.61
N VAL A 149 -12.60 12.92 -9.45
CA VAL A 149 -11.94 14.21 -9.29
C VAL A 149 -10.62 14.12 -10.04
N GLN A 150 -10.37 15.08 -10.90
CA GLN A 150 -9.20 15.12 -11.76
C GLN A 150 -8.49 16.46 -11.61
N ILE A 151 -7.20 16.46 -11.89
CA ILE A 151 -6.32 17.62 -11.90
C ILE A 151 -6.02 17.91 -13.37
N HIS A 152 -6.52 19.03 -13.87
CA HIS A 152 -6.15 19.53 -15.18
C HIS A 152 -5.03 20.54 -15.02
N THR A 153 -3.90 20.31 -15.67
CA THR A 153 -2.67 21.06 -15.39
C THR A 153 -1.76 21.17 -16.59
N ASP A 154 -1.05 22.29 -16.70
CA ASP A 154 0.15 22.42 -17.52
C ASP A 154 1.38 22.61 -16.59
N HIS A 155 2.51 23.12 -17.11
CA HIS A 155 3.70 23.42 -16.31
C HIS A 155 3.67 24.78 -15.57
N ARG A 156 2.62 25.58 -15.74
CA ARG A 156 2.48 26.92 -15.17
C ARG A 156 1.46 26.94 -14.03
N TRP A 157 0.33 26.29 -14.22
CA TRP A 157 -0.74 26.19 -13.24
C TRP A 157 -1.69 25.02 -13.55
N GLY A 158 -2.59 24.74 -12.61
CA GLY A 158 -3.65 23.77 -12.82
C GLY A 158 -4.83 24.00 -11.89
N TYR A 159 -5.84 23.14 -12.01
CA TYR A 159 -7.00 23.17 -11.14
C TYR A 159 -7.67 21.80 -11.05
N LEU A 160 -8.42 21.59 -9.97
CA LEU A 160 -9.21 20.38 -9.77
C LEU A 160 -10.58 20.53 -10.44
N HIS A 161 -11.09 19.47 -11.04
CA HIS A 161 -12.43 19.43 -11.63
C HIS A 161 -13.07 18.04 -11.48
N LYS A 162 -14.41 17.96 -11.60
CA LYS A 162 -15.16 16.70 -11.46
C LYS A 162 -16.34 16.55 -12.44
N ASN A 163 -16.93 17.62 -12.98
CA ASN A 163 -18.20 17.52 -13.74
C ASN A 163 -18.28 18.44 -14.97
N SER A 164 -17.18 19.08 -15.34
CA SER A 164 -17.10 19.96 -16.51
C SER A 164 -16.01 19.46 -17.44
N ALA A 165 -16.18 19.70 -18.74
CA ALA A 165 -15.04 19.62 -19.64
C ALA A 165 -13.95 20.57 -19.10
N PRO A 166 -12.68 20.16 -19.08
CA PRO A 166 -11.63 21.04 -18.61
C PRO A 166 -11.59 22.32 -19.46
N ASP A 167 -11.65 23.49 -18.82
CA ASP A 167 -11.34 24.76 -19.45
C ASP A 167 -9.84 24.83 -19.71
N THR A 168 -9.48 25.00 -20.98
CA THR A 168 -8.10 25.05 -21.45
C THR A 168 -7.62 26.49 -21.68
N THR A 169 -8.47 27.49 -21.41
CA THR A 169 -8.19 28.89 -21.70
C THR A 169 -6.95 29.35 -20.94
N GLY A 170 -5.93 29.79 -21.68
CA GLY A 170 -4.67 30.28 -21.10
C GLY A 170 -3.70 29.19 -20.63
N MET A 171 -3.99 27.91 -20.88
CA MET A 171 -3.09 26.79 -20.61
C MET A 171 -2.28 26.40 -21.85
N HIS A 172 -1.10 25.82 -21.66
CA HIS A 172 -0.20 25.40 -22.73
C HIS A 172 0.08 23.90 -22.67
N ASN A 173 -0.49 23.14 -23.63
CA ASN A 173 -0.45 21.68 -23.67
C ASN A 173 -0.86 21.02 -22.35
N PRO A 174 -2.06 21.34 -21.82
CA PRO A 174 -2.46 20.81 -20.54
C PRO A 174 -2.80 19.32 -20.62
N GLU A 175 -2.46 18.61 -19.56
CA GLU A 175 -2.79 17.20 -19.37
C GLU A 175 -3.77 17.05 -18.20
N ASN A 176 -4.38 15.88 -18.09
CA ASN A 176 -5.38 15.61 -17.08
C ASN A 176 -4.98 14.36 -16.31
N PHE A 177 -5.05 14.41 -14.99
CA PHE A 177 -4.65 13.32 -14.10
C PHE A 177 -5.76 13.05 -13.10
N GLN A 178 -5.89 11.83 -12.61
CA GLN A 178 -6.85 11.53 -11.54
C GLN A 178 -6.27 11.97 -10.19
N LEU A 179 -7.07 12.63 -9.35
CA LEU A 179 -6.72 12.86 -7.96
C LEU A 179 -6.89 11.56 -7.18
N LEU A 180 -5.82 11.13 -6.52
CA LEU A 180 -5.78 9.96 -5.65
C LEU A 180 -5.54 10.43 -4.21
N ILE A 181 -6.40 9.95 -3.31
CA ILE A 181 -6.29 10.16 -1.88
C ILE A 181 -6.38 8.80 -1.23
N HIS A 182 -5.31 8.36 -0.59
CA HIS A 182 -5.26 7.10 0.14
C HIS A 182 -4.93 7.38 1.60
N SER A 183 -5.78 6.92 2.50
CA SER A 183 -5.47 6.96 3.93
C SER A 183 -5.47 5.58 4.53
N TYR A 184 -4.28 5.13 4.88
CA TYR A 184 -3.99 3.84 5.48
C TYR A 184 -4.22 3.88 6.98
N TYR A 185 -4.82 2.81 7.50
CA TYR A 185 -5.02 2.61 8.93
C TYR A 185 -5.14 1.12 9.22
N LEU A 186 -4.88 0.75 10.48
CA LEU A 186 -5.05 -0.61 10.96
C LEU A 186 -6.43 -0.77 11.58
N SER A 187 -7.13 -1.85 11.21
CA SER A 187 -8.45 -2.17 11.72
C SER A 187 -8.44 -3.53 12.40
N ASP A 188 -9.06 -3.61 13.56
CA ASP A 188 -9.46 -4.89 14.13
C ASP A 188 -10.60 -5.47 13.29
N ASN A 189 -10.49 -6.75 12.94
CA ASN A 189 -11.56 -7.48 12.28
C ASN A 189 -12.07 -8.58 13.20
N SER A 190 -13.10 -8.24 13.97
CA SER A 190 -13.74 -9.16 14.93
C SER A 190 -14.38 -10.39 14.29
N LEU A 191 -14.68 -10.37 12.98
CA LEU A 191 -15.26 -11.50 12.26
C LEU A 191 -14.22 -12.58 11.92
N THR A 192 -12.98 -12.16 11.62
CA THR A 192 -11.91 -13.10 11.24
C THR A 192 -10.91 -13.34 12.37
N GLY A 193 -10.88 -12.48 13.38
CA GLY A 193 -9.95 -12.54 14.50
C GLY A 193 -8.52 -12.14 14.15
N LEU A 194 -8.27 -11.71 12.91
CA LEU A 194 -6.98 -11.19 12.46
C LEU A 194 -7.10 -9.70 12.14
N PRO A 195 -6.17 -8.86 12.59
CA PRO A 195 -6.15 -7.45 12.23
C PRO A 195 -5.88 -7.30 10.72
N GLU A 196 -6.32 -6.17 10.16
CA GLU A 196 -6.20 -5.91 8.73
C GLU A 196 -5.76 -4.47 8.46
N LEU A 197 -4.83 -4.34 7.51
CA LEU A 197 -4.47 -3.05 6.94
C LEU A 197 -5.56 -2.66 5.93
N ARG A 198 -6.17 -1.51 6.16
CA ARG A 198 -7.20 -0.94 5.31
C ARG A 198 -6.78 0.40 4.78
N ARG A 199 -7.46 0.85 3.72
CA ARG A 199 -7.33 2.22 3.22
C ARG A 199 -8.67 2.82 2.88
N TRP A 200 -8.82 4.10 3.18
CA TRP A 200 -9.84 4.92 2.54
C TRP A 200 -9.28 5.49 1.24
N ALA A 201 -9.94 5.19 0.12
CA ALA A 201 -9.54 5.62 -1.21
C ALA A 201 -10.59 6.53 -1.86
N LEU A 202 -10.16 7.63 -2.49
CA LEU A 202 -11.06 8.45 -3.31
C LEU A 202 -11.44 7.70 -4.59
N GLY A 203 -12.68 7.21 -4.63
CA GLY A 203 -13.22 6.47 -5.75
C GLY A 203 -14.12 7.32 -6.67
N SER A 204 -14.88 6.63 -7.52
CA SER A 204 -15.84 7.26 -8.41
C SER A 204 -16.95 8.02 -7.66
N ASN A 205 -17.56 8.97 -8.36
CA ASN A 205 -18.50 9.98 -7.87
C ASN A 205 -17.94 10.88 -6.76
N ALA A 206 -16.61 11.01 -6.67
CA ALA A 206 -15.86 11.59 -5.55
C ALA A 206 -16.40 11.14 -4.19
N THR A 207 -16.43 9.82 -4.02
CA THR A 207 -16.79 9.19 -2.75
C THR A 207 -15.57 8.47 -2.21
N MET A 208 -15.25 8.70 -0.94
CA MET A 208 -14.24 7.92 -0.24
C MET A 208 -14.80 6.53 0.06
N ARG A 209 -14.05 5.49 -0.30
CA ARG A 209 -14.40 4.08 -0.10
C ARG A 209 -13.40 3.40 0.80
N ASN A 210 -13.90 2.54 1.67
CA ASN A 210 -13.06 1.76 2.55
C ASN A 210 -12.72 0.42 1.91
N GLU A 211 -11.45 0.20 1.63
CA GLU A 211 -10.91 -0.97 0.95
C GLU A 211 -9.98 -1.73 1.89
N MET A 212 -10.06 -3.06 1.85
CA MET A 212 -9.06 -3.91 2.50
C MET A 212 -7.81 -3.93 1.62
N VAL A 213 -6.65 -3.61 2.20
CA VAL A 213 -5.36 -3.69 1.50
C VAL A 213 -4.78 -5.07 1.72
N MET A 214 -4.67 -5.47 3.00
CA MET A 214 -4.13 -6.77 3.36
C MET A 214 -4.66 -7.23 4.71
N GLN A 215 -4.99 -8.51 4.82
CA GLN A 215 -5.35 -9.15 6.09
C GLN A 215 -4.08 -9.63 6.81
N GLY A 216 -4.16 -9.75 8.14
CA GLY A 216 -3.09 -10.29 8.97
C GLY A 216 -2.02 -9.27 9.35
N ILE A 217 -2.11 -8.01 8.93
CA ILE A 217 -1.19 -6.97 9.39
C ILE A 217 -1.62 -6.52 10.78
N SER A 218 -0.73 -6.59 11.76
CA SER A 218 -0.98 -6.31 13.18
C SER A 218 -0.25 -5.10 13.73
N GLU A 219 0.83 -4.66 13.07
CA GLU A 219 1.48 -3.39 13.37
C GLU A 219 1.69 -2.61 12.07
N PHE A 220 1.47 -1.30 12.16
CA PHE A 220 1.75 -0.36 11.08
C PHE A 220 2.41 0.87 11.70
N GLU A 221 3.68 1.08 11.37
CA GLU A 221 4.48 2.21 11.84
C GLU A 221 5.13 2.94 10.66
N VAL A 222 5.13 4.26 10.72
CA VAL A 222 5.72 5.14 9.72
C VAL A 222 6.62 6.16 10.41
N SER A 223 7.86 6.24 9.95
CA SER A 223 8.84 7.22 10.42
C SER A 223 9.47 7.96 9.25
N PHE A 224 9.93 9.19 9.51
CA PHE A 224 10.50 10.06 8.51
C PHE A 224 11.91 10.49 8.91
N ALA A 225 12.81 10.55 7.93
CA ALA A 225 14.20 10.97 8.14
C ALA A 225 14.44 12.39 7.64
N TYR A 226 15.13 13.18 8.46
CA TYR A 226 15.48 14.56 8.19
C TYR A 226 16.99 14.74 8.24
N LEU A 227 17.54 15.56 7.36
CA LEU A 227 18.95 15.95 7.46
C LEU A 227 19.10 17.02 8.55
N ARG A 228 19.84 16.69 9.60
CA ARG A 228 20.20 17.62 10.67
C ARG A 228 21.70 17.57 10.88
N THR A 229 22.38 18.70 10.72
CA THR A 229 23.83 18.83 10.93
C THR A 229 24.66 17.72 10.25
N GLY A 230 24.32 17.37 9.02
CA GLY A 230 25.04 16.34 8.23
C GLY A 230 24.68 14.89 8.53
N SER A 231 23.72 14.61 9.42
CA SER A 231 23.25 13.24 9.72
C SER A 231 21.74 13.12 9.57
N LEU A 232 21.28 11.91 9.25
CA LEU A 232 19.84 11.61 9.18
C LEU A 232 19.28 11.32 10.57
N VAL A 233 18.22 12.04 10.94
CA VAL A 233 17.47 11.85 12.19
C VAL A 233 16.08 11.33 11.85
N TRP A 234 15.71 10.19 12.43
CA TRP A 234 14.39 9.59 12.28
C TRP A 234 13.41 10.10 13.33
N LYS A 235 12.18 10.40 12.91
CA LYS A 235 11.09 10.84 13.77
C LYS A 235 9.77 10.20 13.33
N ASN A 236 8.87 9.98 14.27
CA ASN A 236 7.50 9.49 13.99
C ASN A 236 6.51 10.68 13.89
N ILE A 237 6.99 11.80 13.36
CA ILE A 237 6.20 13.02 13.12
C ILE A 237 6.76 13.73 11.90
N ILE A 238 5.87 14.42 11.18
CA ILE A 238 6.26 15.29 10.08
C ILE A 238 6.60 16.68 10.61
N ASP A 239 7.89 17.02 10.64
CA ASP A 239 8.43 18.29 11.18
C ASP A 239 9.38 18.93 10.14
N GLY A 240 8.79 19.56 9.12
CA GLY A 240 9.51 20.14 7.97
C GLY A 240 9.54 19.24 6.75
N HIS A 241 10.68 19.17 6.06
CA HIS A 241 10.84 18.47 4.78
C HIS A 241 11.59 17.15 4.95
N PRO A 242 10.88 16.01 5.09
CA PRO A 242 11.53 14.73 5.19
C PRO A 242 12.16 14.33 3.86
N LEU A 243 13.32 13.70 3.92
CA LEU A 243 14.03 13.18 2.75
C LEU A 243 13.70 11.71 2.49
N LEU A 244 13.46 10.95 3.57
CA LEU A 244 13.13 9.54 3.50
C LEU A 244 11.89 9.27 4.37
N ALA A 245 11.09 8.28 3.95
CA ALA A 245 10.11 7.62 4.79
C ALA A 245 10.57 6.18 5.04
N ARG A 246 10.24 5.63 6.21
CA ARG A 246 10.34 4.22 6.52
C ARG A 246 8.97 3.75 6.92
N VAL A 247 8.50 2.70 6.26
CA VAL A 247 7.27 2.00 6.62
C VAL A 247 7.66 0.65 7.18
N THR A 248 7.11 0.32 8.34
CA THR A 248 7.32 -0.96 9.01
C THR A 248 5.97 -1.61 9.24
N LEU A 249 5.83 -2.85 8.78
CA LEU A 249 4.65 -3.68 8.96
C LEU A 249 5.02 -4.95 9.71
N THR A 250 4.12 -5.40 10.57
CA THR A 250 4.19 -6.71 11.21
C THR A 250 2.99 -7.53 10.74
N ALA A 251 3.24 -8.70 10.15
CA ALA A 251 2.22 -9.62 9.69
C ALA A 251 2.14 -10.85 10.59
N LEU A 252 0.92 -11.28 10.91
CA LEU A 252 0.59 -12.43 11.73
C LEU A 252 -0.03 -13.54 10.90
N GLY A 253 0.37 -14.77 11.20
CA GLY A 253 -0.21 -16.00 10.67
C GLY A 253 -0.49 -16.98 11.81
N ALA A 254 -1.51 -17.82 11.65
CA ALA A 254 -1.83 -18.86 12.61
C ALA A 254 -1.48 -20.24 12.04
N HIS A 255 -0.74 -21.06 12.80
CA HIS A 255 -0.49 -22.47 12.50
C HIS A 255 -0.76 -23.32 13.74
N GLY A 256 -1.91 -24.02 13.76
CA GLY A 256 -2.35 -24.76 14.94
C GLY A 256 -2.59 -23.82 16.13
N THR A 257 -1.81 -23.97 17.19
CA THR A 257 -1.85 -23.09 18.38
C THR A 257 -0.72 -22.05 18.38
N GLU A 258 0.17 -22.09 17.40
CA GLU A 258 1.29 -21.17 17.27
C GLU A 258 0.90 -19.97 16.41
N THR A 259 1.34 -18.78 16.84
CA THR A 259 1.27 -17.56 16.05
C THR A 259 2.66 -17.31 15.46
N LEU A 260 2.70 -17.16 14.14
CA LEU A 260 3.89 -16.80 13.40
C LEU A 260 3.84 -15.30 13.10
N GLU A 261 4.98 -14.65 13.23
CA GLU A 261 5.12 -13.21 12.99
C GLU A 261 6.19 -12.96 11.93
N HIS A 262 5.95 -11.98 11.07
CA HIS A 262 6.96 -11.46 10.16
C HIS A 262 6.94 -9.94 10.13
N LYS A 263 8.05 -9.34 10.58
CA LYS A 263 8.27 -7.90 10.52
C LYS A 263 9.07 -7.53 9.28
N ALA A 264 8.50 -6.66 8.46
CA ALA A 264 9.12 -6.15 7.24
C ALA A 264 9.20 -4.62 7.30
N SER A 265 10.30 -4.05 6.81
CA SER A 265 10.48 -2.60 6.75
C SER A 265 11.07 -2.18 5.42
N ARG A 266 10.65 -1.01 4.92
CA ARG A 266 11.18 -0.44 3.68
C ARG A 266 11.42 1.05 3.82
N ILE A 267 12.56 1.51 3.29
CA ILE A 267 12.93 2.92 3.22
C ILE A 267 12.67 3.43 1.80
N ILE A 268 12.00 4.58 1.70
CA ILE A 268 11.56 5.22 0.47
C ILE A 268 12.11 6.65 0.44
N ALA A 269 12.69 7.05 -0.68
CA ALA A 269 13.13 8.44 -0.89
C ALA A 269 11.94 9.31 -1.33
N LEU A 270 11.80 10.49 -0.69
CA LEU A 270 10.74 11.45 -0.95
C LEU A 270 11.33 12.57 -1.82
N LYS A 271 11.10 12.51 -3.13
CA LYS A 271 11.73 13.42 -4.10
C LYS A 271 10.87 14.63 -4.47
N ASN A 272 9.56 14.52 -4.32
CA ASN A 272 8.63 15.50 -4.84
C ASN A 272 8.16 16.51 -3.80
N LEU A 273 8.63 16.45 -2.55
CA LEU A 273 8.21 17.38 -1.50
C LEU A 273 8.76 18.79 -1.78
N PRO A 274 8.00 19.85 -1.49
CA PRO A 274 8.47 21.21 -1.72
C PRO A 274 9.70 21.43 -0.83
N ALA A 275 10.76 22.06 -1.34
CA ALA A 275 11.80 22.59 -0.47
C ALA A 275 11.23 23.87 0.20
N SER A 276 11.30 24.02 1.52
CA SER A 276 11.11 25.36 2.08
C SER A 276 12.27 26.22 1.61
N GLU A 277 11.97 27.39 1.05
CA GLU A 277 12.93 28.49 1.13
C GLU A 277 13.34 28.71 2.60
N PRO A 278 14.61 28.97 2.87
CA PRO A 278 15.06 29.28 4.22
C PRO A 278 14.29 30.49 4.78
N PRO A 279 14.04 30.56 6.09
CA PRO A 279 13.22 31.60 6.73
C PRO A 279 13.74 33.04 6.57
N ASP A 280 14.89 33.26 5.91
CA ASP A 280 15.56 34.56 5.77
C ASP A 280 15.72 35.02 4.32
N ALA A 281 14.95 34.49 3.35
CA ALA A 281 14.89 35.12 2.03
C ALA A 281 14.21 36.50 2.15
N PRO A 282 14.90 37.63 1.88
CA PRO A 282 14.28 38.93 1.96
C PRO A 282 13.16 38.98 0.92
N LEU A 283 11.97 39.38 1.37
CA LEU A 283 10.81 39.62 0.51
C LEU A 283 11.24 40.53 -0.64
N GLY A 284 11.41 39.95 -1.82
CA GLY A 284 11.58 40.70 -3.05
C GLY A 284 10.32 41.53 -3.25
N SER A 285 10.49 42.85 -3.21
CA SER A 285 9.44 43.80 -3.52
C SER A 285 9.11 43.72 -5.01
N ASP A 286 8.16 42.86 -5.38
CA ASP A 286 7.55 42.91 -6.70
C ASP A 286 6.57 44.09 -6.74
N SER A 287 7.13 45.28 -6.99
CA SER A 287 6.38 46.45 -7.42
C SER A 287 5.94 46.24 -8.87
N ASN A 288 4.76 45.66 -9.08
CA ASN A 288 4.05 45.72 -10.36
C ASN A 288 2.57 46.03 -10.11
N SER A 289 2.27 47.30 -9.83
CA SER A 289 0.93 47.86 -10.05
C SER A 289 0.83 48.34 -11.49
N PRO A 290 -0.20 47.92 -12.27
CA PRO A 290 -0.45 48.49 -13.58
C PRO A 290 -1.02 49.90 -13.42
N GLY A 291 -0.28 50.89 -13.94
CA GLY A 291 -0.70 52.29 -13.96
C GLY A 291 -1.92 52.50 -14.84
N SER A 292 -2.96 53.09 -14.25
CA SER A 292 -4.12 53.62 -14.97
C SER A 292 -3.96 55.15 -15.12
N THR A 293 -3.84 55.60 -16.37
CA THR A 293 -4.06 57.00 -16.75
C THR A 293 -5.26 57.05 -17.71
N PRO A 294 -6.29 57.87 -17.48
CA PRO A 294 -7.33 58.13 -18.46
C PRO A 294 -6.94 59.29 -19.38
N PRO A 295 -7.36 59.30 -20.66
CA PRO A 295 -7.17 60.46 -21.53
C PRO A 295 -8.24 61.53 -21.27
N THR A 296 -7.80 62.78 -21.36
CA THR A 296 -8.62 63.99 -21.56
C THR A 296 -9.22 64.05 -22.95
#